data_AF-A0A6A2ZXX9-F1
#
_entry.id   AF-A0A6A2ZXX9-F1
#
_cell.length_a   1.000
_cell.length_b   1.000
_cell.length_c   1.000
_cell.angle_alpha   90.00
_cell.angle_beta   90.00
_cell.angle_gamma   90.00
#
_symmetry.space_group_name_H-M   'P 1'
#
loop_
_entity.id
_entity.type
_entity.pdbx_description
1 polymer ?
#
loop_
_entity_poly.entity_id
_entity_poly.type
_entity_poly.pdbx_seq_one_letter_code
_entity_poly.pdbx_strand_id
1 'polypeptide(L)'
;MSYGGATNMMAPAIGGSSSASSVKQVKLERESELRIEVGNETPLKLRLLNGSAEIFGSELAPETWLTFPPRVKFAVFTWYGATIEMDGATETDYTADETPMISYVNVNAVLDARRKRAKASSPNDSEASKGPRVIVVGPTDSGKSTLSRMLLSWAAKQGWKPTFVDLDIGQGSITVPGSIAATPIELPIDPVEGIPLEMPLVYFYGHTTPSNNVDLYKTIVNELAQMLETQFSRNAESRAAGMVINSMGWIEGTGYELLLHAIDTFKASVILVLGQEKLFSMLKAVAKNKPNVDVVKLQKSGGVVSRNAKFRQKARGYRIREYFYGLTNDLSPHSNIANFSDLLVYRIGGGPQAPRSALPIGADPVASPLRVTPVNIDRDLLHMVLAVSYAKEPDQILSSNVAGFIYITDIDIQRKKITYLAPSAGELPSKYLIVGTLTWLET
;
A
#
# COMPACT_ATOMS: atom_id res chain seq x y z
N MET A 1 49.48 -47.88 47.31
CA MET A 1 49.02 -47.15 48.50
C MET A 1 48.85 -45.68 48.12
N SER A 2 47.64 -45.13 48.36
CA SER A 2 47.33 -43.74 48.80
C SER A 2 47.97 -42.56 48.06
N TYR A 3 47.35 -41.47 47.60
CA TYR A 3 46.03 -40.80 47.58
C TYR A 3 46.10 -39.92 46.29
N GLY A 4 45.07 -39.64 45.47
CA GLY A 4 43.70 -39.29 45.81
C GLY A 4 43.56 -37.79 46.10
N GLY A 5 43.85 -36.91 45.14
CA GLY A 5 43.69 -35.45 45.26
C GLY A 5 42.90 -34.88 44.08
N ALA A 6 41.63 -34.58 44.30
CA ALA A 6 40.72 -33.97 43.34
C ALA A 6 40.93 -32.45 43.28
N THR A 7 41.23 -31.93 42.09
CA THR A 7 41.18 -30.49 41.81
C THR A 7 39.88 -30.17 41.07
N ASN A 8 38.95 -29.55 41.79
CA ASN A 8 37.76 -28.92 41.22
C ASN A 8 38.19 -27.77 40.29
N MET A 9 38.10 -27.95 38.98
CA MET A 9 38.06 -26.83 38.05
C MET A 9 36.63 -26.28 38.03
N MET A 10 36.46 -25.11 38.65
CA MET A 10 35.26 -24.29 38.45
C MET A 10 35.17 -23.90 36.97
N ALA A 11 34.12 -24.38 36.29
CA ALA A 11 33.70 -23.82 35.02
C ALA A 11 33.19 -22.38 35.24
N PRO A 12 33.52 -21.40 34.38
CA PRO A 12 32.94 -20.07 34.48
C PRO A 12 31.44 -20.18 34.25
N ALA A 13 30.65 -19.65 35.18
CA ALA A 13 29.22 -19.47 34.99
C ALA A 13 28.99 -18.66 33.70
N ILE A 14 28.29 -19.26 32.74
CA ILE A 14 27.74 -18.55 31.58
C ILE A 14 26.70 -17.60 32.16
N GLY A 15 27.12 -16.36 32.40
CA GLY A 15 26.22 -15.26 32.71
C GLY A 15 25.29 -15.08 31.52
N GLY A 16 24.10 -15.66 31.60
CA GLY A 16 23.00 -15.27 30.73
C GLY A 16 22.77 -13.78 30.93
N SER A 17 23.13 -12.97 29.94
CA SER A 17 22.72 -11.58 29.88
C SER A 17 21.20 -11.59 29.68
N SER A 18 20.46 -11.60 30.79
CA SER A 18 19.08 -11.13 30.79
C SER A 18 19.15 -9.66 30.36
N SER A 19 18.84 -9.40 29.09
CA SER A 19 18.57 -8.04 28.66
C SER A 19 17.36 -7.58 29.47
N ALA A 20 17.60 -6.71 30.46
CA ALA A 20 16.54 -6.14 31.25
C ALA A 20 15.58 -5.39 30.31
N SER A 21 14.34 -5.85 30.21
CA SER A 21 13.27 -5.14 29.50
C SER A 21 13.15 -3.75 30.12
N SER A 22 13.61 -2.72 29.40
CA SER A 22 13.52 -1.34 29.86
C SER A 22 12.12 -0.80 29.55
N VAL A 23 11.17 -1.17 30.40
CA VAL A 23 9.80 -0.68 30.29
C VAL A 23 9.80 0.84 30.51
N LYS A 24 9.34 1.58 29.50
CA LYS A 24 9.25 3.05 29.50
C LYS A 24 7.80 3.46 29.46
N GLN A 25 7.40 4.38 30.34
CA GLN A 25 6.07 4.99 30.30
C GLN A 25 6.16 6.42 29.81
N VAL A 26 5.22 6.82 28.95
CA VAL A 26 5.11 8.16 28.41
C VAL A 26 3.69 8.66 28.66
N LYS A 27 3.58 9.77 29.39
CA LYS A 27 2.33 10.49 29.55
C LYS A 27 2.17 11.48 28.40
N LEU A 28 1.02 11.40 27.74
CA LEU A 28 0.60 12.30 26.69
C LEU A 28 -0.48 13.24 27.23
N GLU A 29 -0.25 14.54 27.03
CA GLU A 29 -1.24 15.57 27.32
C GLU A 29 -2.27 15.62 26.17
N ARG A 30 -3.38 16.31 26.41
CA ARG A 30 -4.44 16.48 25.41
C ARG A 30 -3.90 17.01 24.08
N GLU A 31 -4.39 16.44 22.97
CA GLU A 31 -4.09 16.86 21.60
C GLU A 31 -2.59 16.73 21.22
N SER A 32 -1.86 15.84 21.90
CA SER A 32 -0.47 15.49 21.58
C SER A 32 -0.33 14.09 20.99
N GLU A 33 0.79 13.85 20.31
CA GLU A 33 1.19 12.53 19.81
C GLU A 33 2.60 12.12 20.26
N LEU A 34 2.75 10.84 20.61
CA LEU A 34 4.05 10.18 20.72
C LEU A 34 4.46 9.66 19.35
N ARG A 35 5.54 10.20 18.78
CA ARG A 35 6.13 9.76 17.52
C ARG A 35 7.21 8.73 17.79
N ILE A 36 7.16 7.61 17.09
CA ILE A 36 8.01 6.45 17.35
C ILE A 36 8.64 5.96 16.04
N GLU A 37 9.95 5.77 16.08
CA GLU A 37 10.70 4.97 15.13
C GLU A 37 11.21 3.71 15.83
N VAL A 38 10.68 2.54 15.43
CA VAL A 38 11.10 1.25 16.01
C VAL A 38 12.51 0.91 15.52
N GLY A 39 13.32 0.36 16.40
CA GLY A 39 14.68 -0.08 16.09
C GLY A 39 14.77 -1.05 14.91
N ASN A 40 16.00 -1.27 14.42
CA ASN A 40 16.23 -2.00 13.17
C ASN A 40 16.14 -3.53 13.27
N GLU A 41 16.17 -4.09 14.48
CA GLU A 41 16.36 -5.53 14.72
C GLU A 41 15.27 -6.15 15.57
N THR A 42 14.87 -5.48 16.66
CA THR A 42 13.89 -6.00 17.62
C THR A 42 12.54 -5.30 17.49
N PRO A 43 11.43 -6.03 17.71
CA PRO A 43 10.11 -5.42 17.74
C PRO A 43 9.96 -4.53 18.98
N LEU A 44 9.00 -3.61 18.92
CA LEU A 44 8.56 -2.78 20.05
C LEU A 44 7.18 -3.22 20.51
N LYS A 45 7.02 -3.49 21.79
CA LYS A 45 5.70 -3.70 22.39
C LYS A 45 5.17 -2.39 22.95
N LEU A 46 3.88 -2.12 22.78
CA LEU A 46 3.22 -0.93 23.29
C LEU A 46 1.81 -1.26 23.80
N ARG A 47 1.40 -0.64 24.91
CA ARG A 47 0.01 -0.70 25.40
C ARG A 47 -0.45 0.64 25.98
N LEU A 48 -1.77 0.83 25.98
CA LEU A 48 -2.44 1.95 26.64
C LEU A 48 -2.72 1.58 28.11
N LEU A 49 -2.18 2.33 29.07
CA LEU A 49 -2.45 2.11 30.51
C LEU A 49 -3.64 2.90 31.02
N ASN A 50 -3.78 4.17 30.61
CA ASN A 50 -4.82 5.07 31.07
C ASN A 50 -5.23 6.04 29.97
N GLY A 51 -6.47 6.54 30.02
CA GLY A 51 -7.00 7.51 29.07
C GLY A 51 -7.46 6.87 27.76
N SER A 52 -7.31 7.61 26.66
CA SER A 52 -7.68 7.13 25.31
C SER A 52 -6.63 7.57 24.30
N ALA A 53 -6.27 6.70 23.38
CA ALA A 53 -5.31 6.98 22.33
C ALA A 53 -5.67 6.23 21.05
N GLU A 54 -5.21 6.74 19.91
CA GLU A 54 -5.38 6.12 18.60
C GLU A 54 -4.07 6.13 17.81
N ILE A 55 -3.89 5.11 16.97
CA ILE A 55 -2.84 5.07 15.95
C ILE A 55 -3.52 5.16 14.60
N PHE A 56 -3.33 6.29 13.92
CA PHE A 56 -3.87 6.55 12.59
C PHE A 56 -5.38 6.26 12.46
N GLY A 57 -6.15 6.68 13.48
CA GLY A 57 -7.60 6.59 13.52
C GLY A 57 -8.17 5.30 14.12
N SER A 58 -7.30 4.37 14.53
CA SER A 58 -7.68 3.12 15.20
C SER A 58 -7.42 3.23 16.70
N GLU A 59 -8.46 3.08 17.51
CA GLU A 59 -8.36 3.20 18.96
C GLU A 59 -7.57 2.04 19.58
N LEU A 60 -6.79 2.36 20.60
CA LEU A 60 -6.05 1.38 21.38
C LEU A 60 -6.93 0.83 22.50
N ALA A 61 -7.04 -0.50 22.57
CA ALA A 61 -7.68 -1.16 23.69
C ALA A 61 -6.83 -1.00 24.96
N PRO A 62 -7.43 -0.65 26.12
CA PRO A 62 -6.71 -0.58 27.39
C PRO A 62 -6.02 -1.90 27.72
N GLU A 63 -4.83 -1.79 28.32
CA GLU A 63 -4.01 -2.88 28.87
C GLU A 63 -3.60 -3.99 27.88
N THR A 64 -3.87 -3.80 26.58
CA THR A 64 -3.56 -4.77 25.53
C THR A 64 -2.21 -4.47 24.88
N TRP A 65 -1.32 -5.47 24.86
CA TRP A 65 -0.02 -5.35 24.20
C TRP A 65 -0.14 -5.51 22.69
N LEU A 66 0.31 -4.49 21.95
CA LEU A 66 0.54 -4.53 20.51
C LEU A 66 2.04 -4.69 20.25
N THR A 67 2.40 -5.56 19.31
CA THR A 67 3.81 -5.82 18.94
C THR A 67 4.09 -5.26 17.55
N PHE A 68 4.82 -4.15 17.49
CA PHE A 68 5.20 -3.51 16.24
C PHE A 68 6.50 -4.11 15.70
N PRO A 69 6.55 -4.50 14.41
CA PRO A 69 7.75 -5.08 13.83
C PRO A 69 8.88 -4.04 13.73
N PRO A 70 10.14 -4.48 13.57
CA PRO A 70 11.27 -3.57 13.40
C PRO A 70 11.05 -2.55 12.26
N ARG A 71 11.66 -1.37 12.37
CA ARG A 71 11.76 -0.34 11.30
C ARG A 71 10.46 0.36 10.92
N VAL A 72 9.36 0.06 11.59
CA VAL A 72 8.12 0.80 11.40
C VAL A 72 8.20 2.16 12.08
N LYS A 73 7.50 3.12 11.48
CA LYS A 73 7.40 4.49 11.99
C LYS A 73 5.93 4.83 12.13
N PHE A 74 5.51 5.21 13.33
CA PHE A 74 4.12 5.50 13.63
C PHE A 74 3.99 6.58 14.71
N ALA A 75 2.76 7.07 14.91
CA ALA A 75 2.43 8.02 15.94
C ALA A 75 1.22 7.55 16.74
N VAL A 76 1.29 7.66 18.07
CA VAL A 76 0.18 7.42 18.99
C VAL A 76 -0.37 8.77 19.42
N PHE A 77 -1.57 9.11 18.98
CA PHE A 77 -2.21 10.39 19.24
C PHE A 77 -3.29 10.26 20.33
N THR A 78 -3.52 11.30 21.13
CA THR A 78 -4.62 11.35 22.10
C THR A 78 -5.43 12.64 22.00
N TRP A 79 -6.77 12.50 22.01
CA TRP A 79 -7.70 13.63 22.05
C TRP A 79 -7.90 14.21 23.46
N TYR A 80 -7.64 13.42 24.52
CA TYR A 80 -8.05 13.76 25.89
C TYR A 80 -6.94 13.55 26.94
N GLY A 81 -5.81 12.99 26.55
CA GLY A 81 -4.74 12.56 27.44
C GLY A 81 -4.67 11.04 27.54
N ALA A 82 -3.45 10.51 27.63
CA ALA A 82 -3.20 9.08 27.72
C ALA A 82 -1.88 8.77 28.43
N THR A 83 -1.74 7.56 28.95
CA THR A 83 -0.44 7.02 29.40
C THR A 83 -0.14 5.78 28.59
N ILE A 84 0.97 5.82 27.86
CA ILE A 84 1.45 4.74 27.00
C ILE A 84 2.62 4.04 27.68
N GLU A 85 2.60 2.72 27.73
CA GLU A 85 3.73 1.92 28.16
C GLU A 85 4.36 1.22 26.96
N MET A 86 5.68 1.26 26.89
CA MET A 86 6.49 0.67 25.83
C MET A 86 7.52 -0.29 26.43
N ASP A 87 7.70 -1.44 25.79
CA ASP A 87 8.72 -2.42 26.11
C ASP A 87 9.49 -2.79 24.84
N GLY A 88 10.77 -2.44 24.80
CA GLY A 88 11.65 -2.63 23.65
C GLY A 88 12.41 -1.36 23.27
N ALA A 89 13.34 -1.50 22.33
CA ALA A 89 14.20 -0.39 21.90
C ALA A 89 13.54 0.44 20.80
N THR A 90 13.57 1.75 20.96
CA THR A 90 13.24 2.74 19.92
C THR A 90 14.53 3.30 19.33
N GLU A 91 14.54 3.56 18.01
CA GLU A 91 15.61 4.34 17.39
C GLU A 91 15.45 5.82 17.76
N THR A 92 14.21 6.30 17.77
CA THR A 92 13.84 7.63 18.23
C THR A 92 12.40 7.60 18.72
N ASP A 93 12.13 8.23 19.86
CA ASP A 93 10.76 8.52 20.29
C ASP A 93 10.69 9.89 21.00
N TYR A 94 9.64 10.66 20.68
CA TYR A 94 9.42 11.98 21.26
C TYR A 94 7.95 12.41 21.16
N THR A 95 7.51 13.24 22.10
CA THR A 95 6.17 13.81 22.10
C THR A 95 6.13 15.10 21.29
N ALA A 96 5.07 15.30 20.51
CA ALA A 96 4.77 16.53 19.79
C ALA A 96 3.34 16.98 20.10
N ASP A 97 3.15 18.28 20.30
CA ASP A 97 1.87 18.95 20.55
C ASP A 97 1.35 19.70 19.31
N GLU A 98 2.22 20.10 18.38
CA GLU A 98 1.83 20.65 17.09
C GLU A 98 1.46 19.53 16.09
N THR A 99 0.15 19.30 15.92
CA THR A 99 -0.38 18.27 15.00
C THR A 99 -1.49 18.82 14.09
N PRO A 100 -1.62 18.29 12.85
CA PRO A 100 -2.73 18.66 11.96
C PRO A 100 -4.05 17.91 12.27
N MET A 101 -4.13 17.17 13.38
CA MET A 101 -5.23 16.23 13.66
C MET A 101 -6.61 16.88 13.70
N ILE A 102 -6.72 18.10 14.25
CA ILE A 102 -7.97 18.88 14.26
C ILE A 102 -8.46 19.14 12.82
N SER A 103 -7.56 19.46 11.90
CA SER A 103 -7.94 19.69 10.50
C SER A 103 -8.41 18.39 9.84
N TYR A 104 -7.77 17.26 10.15
CA TYR A 104 -8.12 15.96 9.58
C TYR A 104 -9.48 15.45 10.08
N VAL A 105 -9.77 15.58 11.39
CA VAL A 105 -11.06 15.15 11.94
C VAL A 105 -12.21 16.05 11.45
N ASN A 106 -11.96 17.34 11.25
CA ASN A 106 -12.94 18.26 10.64
C ASN A 106 -13.29 17.85 9.21
N VAL A 107 -12.29 17.44 8.41
CA VAL A 107 -12.55 16.85 7.09
C VAL A 107 -13.41 15.60 7.22
N ASN A 108 -13.07 14.68 8.13
CA ASN A 108 -13.87 13.47 8.34
C ASN A 108 -15.34 13.78 8.69
N ALA A 109 -15.59 14.76 9.56
CA ALA A 109 -16.95 15.18 9.92
C ALA A 109 -17.76 15.67 8.70
N VAL A 110 -17.14 16.46 7.81
CA VAL A 110 -17.77 16.90 6.55
C VAL A 110 -18.04 15.73 5.61
N LEU A 111 -17.11 14.77 5.53
CA LEU A 111 -17.28 13.57 4.70
C LEU A 111 -18.40 12.67 5.24
N ASP A 112 -18.50 12.46 6.55
CA ASP A 112 -19.60 11.74 7.19
C ASP A 112 -20.96 12.38 6.89
N ALA A 113 -21.07 13.71 6.98
CA ALA A 113 -22.29 14.43 6.57
C ALA A 113 -22.64 14.21 5.09
N ARG A 114 -21.65 14.10 4.19
CA ARG A 114 -21.88 13.75 2.77
C ARG A 114 -22.37 12.31 2.62
N ARG A 115 -21.79 11.35 3.34
CA ARG A 115 -22.24 9.94 3.34
C ARG A 115 -23.67 9.80 3.83
N LYS A 116 -24.04 10.49 4.92
CA LYS A 116 -25.41 10.52 5.46
C LYS A 116 -26.42 11.06 4.44
N ARG A 117 -26.08 12.16 3.76
CA ARG A 117 -26.92 12.73 2.68
C ARG A 117 -27.06 11.75 1.51
N ALA A 118 -25.98 11.11 1.10
CA ALA A 118 -26.00 10.12 0.04
C ALA A 118 -26.89 8.91 0.40
N LYS A 119 -26.75 8.38 1.61
CA LYS A 119 -27.58 7.27 2.13
C LYS A 119 -29.06 7.63 2.23
N ALA A 120 -29.39 8.88 2.54
CA ALA A 120 -30.76 9.37 2.67
C ALA A 120 -31.43 9.71 1.31
N SER A 121 -30.65 9.84 0.24
CA SER A 121 -31.17 10.15 -1.09
C SER A 121 -31.89 8.96 -1.75
N SER A 122 -32.71 9.23 -2.76
CA SER A 122 -33.40 8.18 -3.52
C SER A 122 -32.37 7.24 -4.17
N PRO A 123 -32.50 5.91 -4.05
CA PRO A 123 -31.60 4.96 -4.70
C PRO A 123 -31.53 5.11 -6.22
N ASN A 124 -32.60 5.65 -6.82
CA ASN A 124 -32.74 5.90 -8.26
C ASN A 124 -32.07 7.19 -8.73
N ASP A 125 -31.72 8.10 -7.81
CA ASP A 125 -30.89 9.26 -8.13
C ASP A 125 -29.41 8.84 -8.05
N SER A 126 -28.86 8.46 -9.19
CA SER A 126 -27.50 7.93 -9.27
C SER A 126 -26.43 8.94 -8.87
N GLU A 127 -26.71 10.25 -8.91
CA GLU A 127 -25.74 11.28 -8.50
C GLU A 127 -25.90 11.64 -7.03
N ALA A 128 -27.13 11.88 -6.55
CA ALA A 128 -27.36 12.22 -5.16
C ALA A 128 -27.01 11.07 -4.19
N SER A 129 -27.09 9.82 -4.64
CA SER A 129 -26.80 8.63 -3.83
C SER A 129 -25.33 8.24 -3.76
N LYS A 130 -24.44 9.00 -4.41
CA LYS A 130 -22.99 8.79 -4.33
C LYS A 130 -22.42 9.46 -3.08
N GLY A 131 -21.73 8.64 -2.27
CA GLY A 131 -20.88 9.11 -1.19
C GLY A 131 -19.69 9.92 -1.70
N PRO A 132 -18.96 10.58 -0.79
CA PRO A 132 -17.79 11.37 -1.17
C PRO A 132 -16.71 10.49 -1.77
N ARG A 133 -16.17 10.94 -2.91
CA ARG A 133 -14.98 10.34 -3.56
C ARG A 133 -13.80 11.27 -3.31
N VAL A 134 -12.95 10.87 -2.37
CA VAL A 134 -11.89 11.71 -1.82
C VAL A 134 -10.56 11.26 -2.40
N ILE A 135 -9.83 12.14 -3.07
CA ILE A 135 -8.45 11.86 -3.51
C ILE A 135 -7.45 12.69 -2.70
N VAL A 136 -6.44 12.02 -2.17
CA VAL A 136 -5.37 12.62 -1.38
C VAL A 136 -4.14 12.78 -2.26
N VAL A 137 -3.72 14.03 -2.48
CA VAL A 137 -2.63 14.39 -3.39
C VAL A 137 -1.56 15.23 -2.69
N GLY A 138 -0.34 15.19 -3.24
CA GLY A 138 0.82 15.89 -2.67
C GLY A 138 2.13 15.17 -2.99
N PRO A 139 3.28 15.83 -2.75
CA PRO A 139 4.59 15.26 -3.07
C PRO A 139 4.89 14.00 -2.26
N THR A 140 6.00 13.33 -2.58
CA THR A 140 6.54 12.26 -1.72
C THR A 140 6.76 12.77 -0.29
N ASP A 141 6.52 11.92 0.70
CA ASP A 141 6.73 12.24 2.13
C ASP A 141 5.91 13.43 2.65
N SER A 142 4.65 13.53 2.21
CA SER A 142 3.68 14.50 2.75
C SER A 142 2.64 13.91 3.70
N GLY A 143 2.63 12.58 3.90
CA GLY A 143 1.68 11.88 4.79
C GLY A 143 0.37 11.40 4.12
N LYS A 144 0.32 11.29 2.78
CA LYS A 144 -0.89 10.87 2.04
C LYS A 144 -1.47 9.53 2.49
N SER A 145 -0.64 8.49 2.57
CA SER A 145 -1.07 7.15 3.00
C SER A 145 -1.57 7.16 4.44
N THR A 146 -0.93 7.92 5.33
CA THR A 146 -1.34 8.10 6.73
C THR A 146 -2.70 8.80 6.84
N LEU A 147 -2.90 9.90 6.11
CA LEU A 147 -4.20 10.58 6.08
C LEU A 147 -5.29 9.68 5.50
N SER A 148 -4.98 8.94 4.44
CA SER A 148 -5.92 7.98 3.85
C SER A 148 -6.34 6.93 4.88
N ARG A 149 -5.38 6.35 5.62
CA ARG A 149 -5.64 5.39 6.71
C ARG A 149 -6.55 6.00 7.79
N MET A 150 -6.28 7.22 8.26
CA MET A 150 -7.12 7.89 9.26
C MET A 150 -8.56 8.10 8.78
N LEU A 151 -8.75 8.62 7.57
CA LEU A 151 -10.08 8.84 6.99
C LEU A 151 -10.88 7.55 6.80
N LEU A 152 -10.19 6.46 6.47
CA LEU A 152 -10.78 5.12 6.35
C LEU A 152 -11.16 4.56 7.72
N SER A 153 -10.23 4.55 8.68
CA SER A 153 -10.47 4.01 10.02
C SER A 153 -11.58 4.75 10.76
N TRP A 154 -11.60 6.09 10.70
CA TRP A 154 -12.68 6.87 11.32
C TRP A 154 -14.04 6.64 10.65
N ALA A 155 -14.08 6.47 9.33
CA ALA A 155 -15.32 6.14 8.63
C ALA A 155 -15.82 4.73 9.01
N ALA A 156 -14.92 3.74 9.07
CA ALA A 156 -15.24 2.39 9.51
C ALA A 156 -15.73 2.35 10.97
N LYS A 157 -15.09 3.12 11.86
CA LYS A 157 -15.53 3.32 13.25
C LYS A 157 -16.96 3.86 13.34
N GLN A 158 -17.39 4.66 12.37
CA GLN A 158 -18.75 5.22 12.28
C GLN A 158 -19.74 4.25 11.58
N GLY A 159 -19.33 3.03 11.26
CA GLY A 159 -20.15 2.01 10.60
C GLY A 159 -20.24 2.16 9.08
N TRP A 160 -19.45 3.03 8.47
CA TRP A 160 -19.35 3.11 7.00
C TRP A 160 -18.40 2.04 6.46
N LYS A 161 -18.60 1.63 5.21
CA LYS A 161 -17.71 0.70 4.51
C LYS A 161 -17.08 1.37 3.27
N PRO A 162 -16.23 2.40 3.44
CA PRO A 162 -15.63 3.09 2.31
C PRO A 162 -14.66 2.16 1.56
N THR A 163 -14.56 2.35 0.25
CA THR A 163 -13.54 1.67 -0.56
C THR A 163 -12.22 2.45 -0.46
N PHE A 164 -11.15 1.78 -0.05
CA PHE A 164 -9.80 2.30 -0.23
C PHE A 164 -9.33 2.00 -1.65
N VAL A 165 -8.79 3.00 -2.34
CA VAL A 165 -8.16 2.86 -3.65
C VAL A 165 -6.72 3.34 -3.53
N ASP A 166 -5.77 2.49 -3.88
CA ASP A 166 -4.35 2.82 -3.84
C ASP A 166 -3.77 2.85 -5.25
N LEU A 167 -3.41 4.05 -5.71
CA LEU A 167 -2.84 4.29 -7.03
C LEU A 167 -1.32 4.45 -6.99
N ASP A 168 -0.68 4.33 -5.82
CA ASP A 168 0.77 4.37 -5.67
C ASP A 168 1.41 3.02 -5.99
N ILE A 169 1.79 2.82 -7.24
CA ILE A 169 2.52 1.63 -7.70
C ILE A 169 3.93 1.50 -7.11
N GLY A 170 4.49 2.54 -6.49
CA GLY A 170 5.84 2.52 -5.96
C GLY A 170 5.91 2.07 -4.50
N GLN A 171 4.93 2.47 -3.69
CA GLN A 171 4.88 2.24 -2.23
C GLN A 171 3.45 1.89 -1.75
N GLY A 172 2.64 1.26 -2.61
CA GLY A 172 1.27 0.87 -2.28
C GLY A 172 1.18 -0.01 -1.02
N SER A 173 0.06 0.11 -0.31
CA SER A 173 -0.17 -0.51 1.00
C SER A 173 -1.05 -1.76 0.95
N ILE A 174 -1.68 -2.07 -0.19
CA ILE A 174 -2.61 -3.20 -0.31
C ILE A 174 -1.86 -4.49 -0.69
N THR A 175 -0.94 -4.45 -1.66
CA THR A 175 -0.29 -5.67 -2.18
C THR A 175 1.15 -5.39 -2.58
N VAL A 176 1.76 -6.28 -3.37
CA VAL A 176 3.12 -6.10 -3.88
C VAL A 176 3.24 -4.80 -4.69
N PRO A 177 4.44 -4.18 -4.73
CA PRO A 177 4.71 -3.02 -5.57
C PRO A 177 4.37 -3.27 -7.05
N GLY A 178 4.24 -2.21 -7.82
CA GLY A 178 3.85 -2.28 -9.23
C GLY A 178 2.39 -2.66 -9.46
N SER A 179 1.54 -2.45 -8.47
CA SER A 179 0.11 -2.73 -8.53
C SER A 179 -0.69 -1.50 -8.18
N ILE A 180 -1.84 -1.32 -8.83
CA ILE A 180 -2.92 -0.49 -8.30
C ILE A 180 -3.98 -1.43 -7.75
N ALA A 181 -4.61 -1.02 -6.66
CA ALA A 181 -5.56 -1.91 -5.99
C ALA A 181 -6.67 -1.14 -5.28
N ALA A 182 -7.76 -1.84 -5.00
CA ALA A 182 -8.82 -1.33 -4.15
C ALA A 182 -9.36 -2.43 -3.23
N THR A 183 -9.80 -2.05 -2.03
CA THR A 183 -10.42 -2.96 -1.06
C THR A 183 -11.42 -2.21 -0.18
N PRO A 184 -12.57 -2.80 0.18
CA PRO A 184 -13.47 -2.21 1.17
C PRO A 184 -12.82 -2.21 2.57
N ILE A 185 -12.99 -1.12 3.32
CA ILE A 185 -12.58 -1.05 4.72
C ILE A 185 -13.83 -1.09 5.60
N GLU A 186 -14.08 -2.24 6.21
CA GLU A 186 -15.29 -2.45 7.02
C GLU A 186 -15.07 -2.21 8.51
N LEU A 187 -13.83 -2.36 8.98
CA LEU A 187 -13.40 -2.14 10.36
C LEU A 187 -12.21 -1.16 10.37
N PRO A 188 -11.98 -0.44 11.47
CA PRO A 188 -10.77 0.35 11.64
C PRO A 188 -9.52 -0.45 11.31
N ILE A 189 -8.61 0.13 10.53
CA ILE A 189 -7.41 -0.53 10.02
C ILE A 189 -6.49 -0.85 11.19
N ASP A 190 -6.11 -2.12 11.36
CA ASP A 190 -5.25 -2.51 12.47
C ASP A 190 -3.90 -1.76 12.41
N PRO A 191 -3.42 -1.18 13.53
CA PRO A 191 -2.19 -0.41 13.52
C PRO A 191 -0.93 -1.24 13.26
N VAL A 192 -0.97 -2.56 13.50
CA VAL A 192 0.10 -3.52 13.28
C VAL A 192 -0.11 -4.24 11.94
N GLU A 193 -1.22 -4.97 11.79
CA GLU A 193 -1.51 -5.80 10.61
C GLU A 193 -1.86 -4.98 9.36
N GLY A 194 -2.34 -3.75 9.55
CA GLY A 194 -2.65 -2.86 8.45
C GLY A 194 -3.95 -3.21 7.73
N ILE A 195 -3.92 -3.13 6.40
CA ILE A 195 -5.12 -3.19 5.56
C ILE A 195 -5.52 -4.66 5.36
N PRO A 196 -6.80 -5.03 5.63
CA PRO A 196 -7.28 -6.38 5.39
C PRO A 196 -7.13 -6.83 3.92
N LEU A 197 -6.69 -8.07 3.73
CA LEU A 197 -6.28 -8.62 2.43
C LEU A 197 -7.22 -9.71 1.89
N GLU A 198 -8.43 -9.85 2.43
CA GLU A 198 -9.32 -10.98 2.12
C GLU A 198 -9.83 -10.95 0.67
N MET A 199 -10.21 -9.77 0.15
CA MET A 199 -10.74 -9.64 -1.22
C MET A 199 -10.34 -8.31 -1.91
N PRO A 200 -9.04 -8.01 -2.08
CA PRO A 200 -8.62 -6.84 -2.84
C PRO A 200 -8.82 -7.06 -4.35
N LEU A 201 -9.30 -6.02 -5.04
CA LEU A 201 -9.26 -5.94 -6.49
C LEU A 201 -7.91 -5.36 -6.92
N VAL A 202 -7.10 -6.14 -7.63
CA VAL A 202 -5.72 -5.78 -7.97
C VAL A 202 -5.50 -5.82 -9.48
N TYR A 203 -4.92 -4.75 -10.03
CA TYR A 203 -4.38 -4.71 -11.39
C TYR A 203 -2.87 -4.52 -11.35
N PHE A 204 -2.16 -5.33 -12.14
CA PHE A 204 -0.70 -5.31 -12.16
C PHE A 204 -0.18 -4.42 -13.27
N TYR A 205 0.52 -3.36 -12.87
CA TYR A 205 1.25 -2.46 -13.77
C TYR A 205 2.66 -2.99 -14.08
N GLY A 206 3.27 -3.73 -13.15
CA GLY A 206 4.55 -4.40 -13.36
C GLY A 206 5.81 -3.55 -13.18
N HIS A 207 5.69 -2.23 -13.04
CA HIS A 207 6.84 -1.35 -12.80
C HIS A 207 6.66 -0.49 -11.56
N THR A 208 7.76 0.07 -11.04
CA THR A 208 7.71 0.90 -9.81
C THR A 208 7.55 2.39 -10.09
N THR A 209 7.55 2.80 -11.37
CA THR A 209 7.31 4.18 -11.79
C THR A 209 6.42 4.23 -13.03
N PRO A 210 5.44 5.15 -13.09
CA PRO A 210 4.50 5.21 -14.20
C PRO A 210 5.14 5.76 -15.48
N SER A 211 6.35 6.34 -15.39
CA SER A 211 7.13 6.80 -16.55
C SER A 211 7.54 5.66 -17.49
N ASN A 212 7.53 4.39 -17.03
CA ASN A 212 7.81 3.25 -17.89
C ASN A 212 6.75 3.09 -19.00
N ASN A 213 5.49 3.34 -18.69
CA ASN A 213 4.36 3.18 -19.60
C ASN A 213 3.14 3.97 -19.12
N VAL A 214 3.07 5.24 -19.50
CA VAL A 214 2.02 6.18 -19.08
C VAL A 214 0.64 5.71 -19.53
N ASP A 215 0.53 5.20 -20.75
CA ASP A 215 -0.73 4.73 -21.32
C ASP A 215 -1.25 3.49 -20.61
N LEU A 216 -0.36 2.56 -20.25
CA LEU A 216 -0.73 1.40 -19.44
C LEU A 216 -1.26 1.85 -18.08
N TYR A 217 -0.57 2.77 -17.39
CA TYR A 217 -1.04 3.28 -16.10
C TYR A 217 -2.44 3.92 -16.20
N LYS A 218 -2.69 4.73 -17.24
CA LYS A 218 -4.03 5.30 -17.47
C LYS A 218 -5.07 4.20 -17.73
N THR A 219 -4.71 3.20 -18.55
CA THR A 219 -5.60 2.08 -18.89
C THR A 219 -6.02 1.30 -17.66
N ILE A 220 -5.07 0.85 -16.84
CA ILE A 220 -5.40 0.09 -15.62
C ILE A 220 -6.21 0.93 -14.62
N VAL A 221 -5.95 2.24 -14.52
CA VAL A 221 -6.74 3.15 -13.68
C VAL A 221 -8.19 3.22 -14.17
N ASN A 222 -8.42 3.24 -15.48
CA ASN A 222 -9.75 3.19 -16.06
C ASN A 222 -10.46 1.85 -15.79
N GLU A 223 -9.76 0.72 -15.95
CA GLU A 223 -10.31 -0.62 -15.64
C GLU A 223 -10.73 -0.73 -14.17
N LEU A 224 -9.86 -0.29 -13.24
CA LEU A 224 -10.17 -0.28 -11.82
C LEU A 224 -11.41 0.58 -11.52
N ALA A 225 -11.47 1.79 -12.07
CA ALA A 225 -12.61 2.68 -11.85
C ALA A 225 -13.92 2.11 -12.41
N GLN A 226 -13.89 1.52 -13.61
CA GLN A 226 -15.08 0.89 -14.22
C GLN A 226 -15.58 -0.31 -13.39
N MET A 227 -14.67 -1.14 -12.89
CA MET A 227 -15.02 -2.26 -12.02
C MET A 227 -15.64 -1.77 -10.71
N LEU A 228 -15.09 -0.73 -10.08
CA LEU A 228 -15.65 -0.14 -8.86
C LEU A 228 -17.01 0.51 -9.10
N GLU A 229 -17.22 1.21 -10.22
CA GLU A 229 -18.55 1.73 -10.58
C GLU A 229 -19.58 0.61 -10.73
N THR A 230 -19.17 -0.53 -11.33
CA THR A 230 -20.01 -1.72 -11.43
C THR A 230 -20.36 -2.27 -10.05
N GLN A 231 -19.41 -2.35 -9.13
CA GLN A 231 -19.66 -2.78 -7.74
C GLN A 231 -20.61 -1.82 -7.01
N PHE A 232 -20.40 -0.50 -7.10
CA PHE A 232 -21.28 0.49 -6.47
C PHE A 232 -22.69 0.52 -7.04
N SER A 233 -22.86 0.20 -8.33
CA SER A 233 -24.20 0.09 -8.92
C SER A 233 -25.04 -1.03 -8.29
N ARG A 234 -24.38 -2.04 -7.72
CA ARG A 234 -25.01 -3.22 -7.10
C ARG A 234 -25.05 -3.15 -5.57
N ASN A 235 -24.34 -2.21 -4.96
CA ASN A 235 -24.26 -2.06 -3.50
C ASN A 235 -24.47 -0.60 -3.10
N ALA A 236 -25.71 -0.27 -2.71
CA ALA A 236 -26.09 1.08 -2.29
C ALA A 236 -25.35 1.56 -1.03
N GLU A 237 -25.01 0.66 -0.12
CA GLU A 237 -24.28 1.02 1.11
C GLU A 237 -22.85 1.44 0.80
N SER A 238 -22.11 0.63 0.03
CA SER A 238 -20.76 0.98 -0.43
C SER A 238 -20.78 2.24 -1.29
N ARG A 239 -21.79 2.39 -2.16
CA ARG A 239 -21.98 3.60 -2.98
C ARG A 239 -22.12 4.85 -2.12
N ALA A 240 -22.93 4.80 -1.06
CA ALA A 240 -23.13 5.91 -0.13
C ALA A 240 -21.92 6.16 0.80
N ALA A 241 -21.16 5.11 1.14
CA ALA A 241 -19.94 5.22 1.94
C ALA A 241 -18.80 5.94 1.17
N GLY A 242 -18.79 5.80 -0.16
CA GLY A 242 -17.83 6.46 -1.04
C GLY A 242 -16.45 5.80 -1.03
N MET A 243 -15.42 6.56 -1.39
CA MET A 243 -14.04 6.05 -1.50
C MET A 243 -13.00 7.06 -1.04
N VAL A 244 -11.86 6.53 -0.58
CA VAL A 244 -10.64 7.30 -0.30
C VAL A 244 -9.54 6.79 -1.23
N ILE A 245 -8.97 7.69 -2.03
CA ILE A 245 -8.01 7.39 -3.09
C ILE A 245 -6.66 7.96 -2.71
N ASN A 246 -5.67 7.10 -2.46
CA ASN A 246 -4.28 7.48 -2.26
C ASN A 246 -3.57 7.61 -3.62
N SER A 247 -2.91 8.74 -3.86
CA SER A 247 -2.15 8.98 -5.09
C SER A 247 -0.65 8.75 -4.93
N MET A 248 0.05 8.61 -6.05
CA MET A 248 1.51 8.72 -6.10
C MET A 248 2.02 10.12 -5.69
N GLY A 249 3.31 10.21 -5.37
CA GLY A 249 4.00 11.45 -5.01
C GLY A 249 4.57 12.27 -6.17
N TRP A 250 4.32 11.88 -7.43
CA TRP A 250 4.81 12.61 -8.61
C TRP A 250 3.78 13.65 -9.05
N ILE A 251 4.07 14.92 -8.77
CA ILE A 251 3.09 16.02 -8.87
C ILE A 251 3.40 17.03 -9.98
N GLU A 252 4.42 16.79 -10.81
CA GLU A 252 4.88 17.70 -11.87
C GLU A 252 4.94 16.99 -13.22
N GLY A 253 4.85 17.75 -14.32
CA GLY A 253 4.89 17.23 -15.68
C GLY A 253 3.85 16.11 -15.91
N THR A 254 4.28 14.99 -16.47
CA THR A 254 3.44 13.80 -16.68
C THR A 254 2.78 13.28 -15.39
N GLY A 255 3.44 13.42 -14.23
CA GLY A 255 2.84 13.06 -12.94
C GLY A 255 1.58 13.88 -12.64
N TYR A 256 1.59 15.18 -12.95
CA TYR A 256 0.42 16.04 -12.81
C TYR A 256 -0.70 15.64 -13.77
N GLU A 257 -0.38 15.29 -15.02
CA GLU A 257 -1.37 14.79 -15.99
C GLU A 257 -2.05 13.50 -15.52
N LEU A 258 -1.27 12.59 -14.93
CA LEU A 258 -1.78 11.35 -14.34
C LEU A 258 -2.67 11.60 -13.11
N LEU A 259 -2.36 12.61 -12.30
CA LEU A 259 -3.23 13.04 -11.21
C LEU A 259 -4.57 13.59 -11.73
N LEU A 260 -4.54 14.44 -12.76
CA LEU A 260 -5.76 14.94 -13.40
C LEU A 260 -6.59 13.80 -13.99
N HIS A 261 -5.96 12.86 -14.68
CA HIS A 261 -6.61 11.65 -15.18
C HIS A 261 -7.29 10.88 -14.05
N ALA A 262 -6.59 10.61 -12.93
CA ALA A 262 -7.19 9.90 -11.80
C ALA A 262 -8.37 10.67 -11.18
N ILE A 263 -8.27 11.99 -11.01
CA ILE A 263 -9.35 12.85 -10.50
C ILE A 263 -10.60 12.69 -11.37
N ASP A 264 -10.44 12.73 -12.69
CA ASP A 264 -11.55 12.66 -13.64
C ASP A 264 -12.11 11.25 -13.77
N THR A 265 -11.25 10.24 -13.91
CA THR A 265 -11.64 8.83 -14.02
C THR A 265 -12.43 8.34 -12.81
N PHE A 266 -11.98 8.68 -11.60
CA PHE A 266 -12.71 8.31 -10.37
C PHE A 266 -13.85 9.28 -10.02
N LYS A 267 -14.02 10.38 -10.78
CA LYS A 267 -15.01 11.44 -10.52
C LYS A 267 -14.89 11.96 -9.08
N ALA A 268 -13.67 12.32 -8.67
CA ALA A 268 -13.40 12.77 -7.32
C ALA A 268 -14.19 14.04 -6.99
N SER A 269 -14.95 14.01 -5.90
CA SER A 269 -15.74 15.15 -5.40
C SER A 269 -14.96 16.01 -4.40
N VAL A 270 -13.89 15.45 -3.81
CA VAL A 270 -13.04 16.16 -2.84
C VAL A 270 -11.58 15.86 -3.14
N ILE A 271 -10.78 16.90 -3.28
CA ILE A 271 -9.34 16.85 -3.53
C ILE A 271 -8.63 17.42 -2.29
N LEU A 272 -7.94 16.56 -1.54
CA LEU A 272 -7.17 16.95 -0.37
C LEU A 272 -5.70 17.13 -0.75
N VAL A 273 -5.20 18.36 -0.74
CA VAL A 273 -3.83 18.70 -1.13
C VAL A 273 -2.96 18.87 0.11
N LEU A 274 -2.01 17.95 0.32
CA LEU A 274 -1.11 17.95 1.48
C LEU A 274 0.18 18.73 1.20
N GLY A 275 0.38 19.83 1.94
CA GLY A 275 1.67 20.50 2.10
C GLY A 275 2.30 21.06 0.83
N GLN A 276 1.50 21.44 -0.19
CA GLN A 276 2.03 21.98 -1.46
C GLN A 276 1.10 23.06 -2.06
N GLU A 277 1.50 24.32 -1.95
CA GLU A 277 0.74 25.50 -2.38
C GLU A 277 0.59 25.67 -3.91
N LYS A 278 1.65 25.42 -4.68
CA LYS A 278 1.61 25.49 -6.16
C LYS A 278 0.64 24.44 -6.70
N LEU A 279 0.71 23.20 -6.19
CA LEU A 279 -0.22 22.14 -6.59
C LEU A 279 -1.66 22.49 -6.21
N PHE A 280 -1.88 23.02 -5.01
CA PHE A 280 -3.21 23.48 -4.57
C PHE A 280 -3.77 24.56 -5.51
N SER A 281 -2.97 25.55 -5.86
CA SER A 281 -3.38 26.64 -6.76
C SER A 281 -3.74 26.12 -8.15
N MET A 282 -2.92 25.21 -8.69
CA MET A 282 -3.16 24.56 -10.00
C MET A 282 -4.47 23.75 -9.99
N LEU A 283 -4.68 22.90 -8.97
CA LEU A 283 -5.89 22.07 -8.88
C LEU A 283 -7.14 22.91 -8.62
N LYS A 284 -7.05 23.98 -7.81
CA LYS A 284 -8.15 24.92 -7.59
C LYS A 284 -8.54 25.66 -8.87
N ALA A 285 -7.57 26.01 -9.71
CA ALA A 285 -7.85 26.60 -11.02
C ALA A 285 -8.59 25.64 -11.95
N VAL A 286 -8.18 24.36 -11.99
CA VAL A 286 -8.87 23.32 -12.78
C VAL A 286 -10.27 23.03 -12.25
N ALA A 287 -10.45 22.98 -10.92
CA ALA A 287 -11.74 22.71 -10.29
C ALA A 287 -12.72 23.90 -10.36
N LYS A 288 -12.27 25.10 -10.73
CA LYS A 288 -13.15 26.29 -10.87
C LYS A 288 -14.34 26.05 -11.80
N ASN A 289 -14.16 25.19 -12.81
CA ASN A 289 -15.20 24.84 -13.78
C ASN A 289 -16.01 23.58 -13.37
N LYS A 290 -15.78 23.05 -12.16
CA LYS A 290 -16.39 21.82 -11.65
C LYS A 290 -17.09 22.13 -10.31
N PRO A 291 -18.38 22.56 -10.32
CA PRO A 291 -19.06 23.07 -9.13
C PRO A 291 -19.22 22.04 -7.99
N ASN A 292 -19.08 20.75 -8.30
CA ASN A 292 -19.22 19.65 -7.35
C ASN A 292 -17.87 19.11 -6.83
N VAL A 293 -16.77 19.82 -7.08
CA VAL A 293 -15.42 19.39 -6.68
C VAL A 293 -14.82 20.40 -5.71
N ASP A 294 -14.64 19.96 -4.46
CA ASP A 294 -13.99 20.77 -3.43
C ASP A 294 -12.49 20.51 -3.39
N VAL A 295 -11.69 21.58 -3.42
CA VAL A 295 -10.23 21.50 -3.26
C VAL A 295 -9.84 22.09 -1.91
N VAL A 296 -9.30 21.25 -1.04
CA VAL A 296 -8.94 21.62 0.35
C VAL A 296 -7.44 21.45 0.54
N LYS A 297 -6.77 22.51 1.00
CA LYS A 297 -5.36 22.46 1.39
C LYS A 297 -5.27 22.02 2.85
N LEU A 298 -4.42 21.02 3.12
CA LEU A 298 -4.13 20.54 4.47
C LEU A 298 -2.63 20.65 4.75
N GLN A 299 -2.29 20.89 6.02
CA GLN A 299 -0.90 20.89 6.46
C GLN A 299 -0.37 19.45 6.51
N LYS A 300 0.89 19.26 6.15
CA LYS A 300 1.58 17.99 6.40
C LYS A 300 1.92 17.88 7.90
N SER A 301 1.89 16.69 8.47
CA SER A 301 2.38 16.49 9.84
C SER A 301 3.91 16.70 9.90
N GLY A 302 4.39 17.34 10.96
CA GLY A 302 5.82 17.46 11.26
C GLY A 302 6.48 16.10 11.57
N GLY A 303 5.69 15.06 11.87
CA GLY A 303 6.17 13.70 12.11
C GLY A 303 6.44 12.89 10.83
N VAL A 304 6.19 13.46 9.65
CA VAL A 304 6.46 12.75 8.40
C VAL A 304 7.96 12.73 8.12
N VAL A 305 8.51 11.52 7.98
CA VAL A 305 9.93 11.31 7.78
C VAL A 305 10.26 11.17 6.30
N SER A 306 11.28 11.92 5.85
CA SER A 306 11.79 11.85 4.48
C SER A 306 12.45 10.50 4.19
N ARG A 307 12.13 9.91 3.04
CA ARG A 307 12.60 8.58 2.63
C ARG A 307 13.37 8.67 1.31
N ASN A 308 14.65 8.33 1.37
CA ASN A 308 15.49 8.27 0.18
C ASN A 308 15.13 7.06 -0.73
N ALA A 309 15.70 7.04 -1.93
CA ALA A 309 15.43 5.99 -2.92
C ALA A 309 15.79 4.57 -2.42
N LYS A 310 16.90 4.44 -1.68
CA LYS A 310 17.36 3.15 -1.11
C LYS A 310 16.39 2.61 -0.06
N PHE A 311 15.86 3.48 0.80
CA PHE A 311 14.83 3.11 1.77
C PHE A 311 13.58 2.59 1.06
N ARG A 312 13.09 3.30 0.04
CA ARG A 312 11.91 2.89 -0.74
C ARG A 312 12.12 1.56 -1.45
N GLN A 313 13.32 1.33 -2.01
CA GLN A 313 13.69 0.05 -2.61
C GLN A 313 13.64 -1.09 -1.59
N LYS A 314 14.21 -0.88 -0.39
CA LYS A 314 14.17 -1.87 0.69
C LYS A 314 12.74 -2.15 1.15
N ALA A 315 11.93 -1.10 1.33
CA ALA A 315 10.52 -1.20 1.70
C ALA A 315 9.70 -2.01 0.68
N ARG A 316 9.98 -1.85 -0.63
CA ARG A 316 9.39 -2.69 -1.67
C ARG A 316 9.73 -4.17 -1.49
N GLY A 317 10.99 -4.48 -1.18
CA GLY A 317 11.42 -5.84 -0.88
C GLY A 317 10.70 -6.43 0.34
N TYR A 318 10.52 -5.63 1.40
CA TYR A 318 9.74 -6.06 2.57
C TYR A 318 8.28 -6.31 2.24
N ARG A 319 7.67 -5.48 1.40
CA ARG A 319 6.28 -5.69 0.98
C ARG A 319 6.09 -6.97 0.16
N ILE A 320 7.08 -7.32 -0.68
CA ILE A 320 7.07 -8.59 -1.41
C ILE A 320 7.22 -9.77 -0.44
N ARG A 321 8.15 -9.68 0.53
CA ARG A 321 8.31 -10.70 1.56
C ARG A 321 7.02 -10.89 2.38
N GLU A 322 6.43 -9.81 2.85
CA GLU A 322 5.19 -9.80 3.63
C GLU A 322 4.03 -10.45 2.87
N TYR A 323 3.94 -10.25 1.55
CA TYR A 323 2.92 -10.91 0.73
C TYR A 323 3.02 -12.45 0.76
N PHE A 324 4.24 -13.01 0.75
CA PHE A 324 4.43 -14.46 0.76
C PHE A 324 4.47 -15.07 2.16
N TYR A 325 5.07 -14.38 3.12
CA TYR A 325 5.36 -14.91 4.45
C TYR A 325 4.47 -14.33 5.55
N GLY A 326 3.67 -13.30 5.28
CA GLY A 326 2.93 -12.58 6.31
C GLY A 326 3.81 -11.62 7.09
N LEU A 327 3.19 -10.84 7.97
CA LEU A 327 3.87 -9.81 8.76
C LEU A 327 4.84 -10.42 9.78
N THR A 328 4.47 -11.56 10.36
CA THR A 328 5.23 -12.23 11.42
C THR A 328 5.86 -13.55 10.98
N ASN A 329 5.92 -13.81 9.66
CA ASN A 329 6.26 -15.12 9.08
C ASN A 329 5.22 -16.22 9.43
N ASP A 330 3.97 -15.82 9.56
CA ASP A 330 2.82 -16.65 9.89
C ASP A 330 2.18 -17.34 8.67
N LEU A 331 2.52 -16.89 7.45
CA LEU A 331 2.14 -17.56 6.21
C LEU A 331 3.25 -18.51 5.74
N SER A 332 2.84 -19.64 5.16
CA SER A 332 3.73 -20.68 4.65
C SER A 332 3.57 -20.80 3.13
N PRO A 333 4.35 -20.03 2.34
CA PRO A 333 4.28 -20.12 0.89
C PRO A 333 4.84 -21.45 0.40
N HIS A 334 4.41 -21.89 -0.78
CA HIS A 334 4.73 -23.20 -1.33
C HIS A 334 5.61 -23.10 -2.58
N SER A 335 6.67 -23.91 -2.63
CA SER A 335 7.51 -24.05 -3.82
C SER A 335 6.92 -25.08 -4.77
N ASN A 336 6.70 -24.67 -6.02
CA ASN A 336 6.07 -25.49 -7.06
C ASN A 336 6.98 -25.58 -8.28
N ILE A 337 6.88 -26.69 -9.01
CA ILE A 337 7.62 -26.94 -10.24
C ILE A 337 6.62 -27.17 -11.37
N ALA A 338 6.70 -26.39 -12.44
CA ALA A 338 5.87 -26.54 -13.64
C ALA A 338 6.72 -26.77 -14.90
N ASN A 339 6.13 -27.35 -15.94
CA ASN A 339 6.76 -27.36 -17.27
C ASN A 339 6.61 -25.98 -17.91
N PHE A 340 7.54 -25.62 -18.80
CA PHE A 340 7.42 -24.39 -19.59
C PHE A 340 6.14 -24.36 -20.44
N SER A 341 5.62 -25.52 -20.85
CA SER A 341 4.38 -25.62 -21.63
C SER A 341 3.11 -25.27 -20.84
N ASP A 342 3.18 -25.31 -19.51
CA ASP A 342 2.00 -25.19 -18.65
C ASP A 342 1.71 -23.72 -18.32
N LEU A 343 2.66 -22.83 -18.58
CA LEU A 343 2.61 -21.41 -18.25
C LEU A 343 2.87 -20.56 -19.49
N LEU A 344 2.13 -19.46 -19.61
CA LEU A 344 2.26 -18.51 -20.71
C LEU A 344 2.61 -17.13 -20.14
N VAL A 345 3.84 -16.67 -20.36
CA VAL A 345 4.34 -15.40 -19.84
C VAL A 345 4.16 -14.31 -20.88
N TYR A 346 3.62 -13.17 -20.46
CA TYR A 346 3.37 -12.00 -21.29
C TYR A 346 3.96 -10.74 -20.68
N ARG A 347 4.40 -9.83 -21.55
CA ARG A 347 4.79 -8.48 -21.21
C ARG A 347 3.84 -7.49 -21.87
N ILE A 348 3.56 -6.40 -21.18
CA ILE A 348 2.73 -5.31 -21.70
C ILE A 348 3.65 -4.14 -22.06
N GLY A 349 3.63 -3.75 -23.34
CA GLY A 349 4.51 -2.74 -23.89
C GLY A 349 5.96 -3.23 -24.03
N GLY A 350 6.85 -2.35 -24.51
CA GLY A 350 8.29 -2.63 -24.56
C GLY A 350 8.72 -3.71 -25.56
N GLY A 351 8.18 -3.69 -26.79
CA GLY A 351 8.73 -4.47 -27.92
C GLY A 351 10.10 -3.98 -28.39
N PRO A 352 10.82 -4.75 -29.24
CA PRO A 352 12.12 -4.33 -29.76
C PRO A 352 12.00 -2.97 -30.46
N GLN A 353 12.66 -1.97 -29.89
CA GLN A 353 12.82 -0.67 -30.54
C GLN A 353 13.92 -0.81 -31.57
N ALA A 354 13.60 -0.61 -32.85
CA ALA A 354 14.63 -0.31 -33.83
C ALA A 354 15.38 0.95 -33.33
N PRO A 355 16.72 0.94 -33.26
CA PRO A 355 17.46 2.16 -32.94
C PRO A 355 17.03 3.27 -33.91
N ARG A 356 17.01 4.53 -33.46
CA ARG A 356 16.56 5.67 -34.30
C ARG A 356 17.28 5.74 -35.65
N SER A 357 18.50 5.21 -35.73
CA SER A 357 19.29 5.07 -36.96
C SER A 357 18.72 4.10 -38.00
N ALA A 358 17.81 3.20 -37.60
CA ALA A 358 17.13 2.23 -38.44
C ALA A 358 15.67 2.63 -38.78
N LEU A 359 15.21 3.80 -38.33
CA LEU A 359 13.90 4.36 -38.66
C LEU A 359 14.03 5.36 -39.82
N PRO A 360 13.04 5.43 -40.73
CA PRO A 360 12.96 6.50 -41.73
C PRO A 360 12.99 7.88 -41.06
N ILE A 361 13.62 8.86 -41.72
CA ILE A 361 13.65 10.24 -41.23
C ILE A 361 12.21 10.73 -41.03
N GLY A 362 11.84 11.02 -39.78
CA GLY A 362 10.51 11.48 -39.38
C GLY A 362 9.56 10.42 -38.81
N ALA A 363 9.99 9.15 -38.70
CA ALA A 363 9.19 8.09 -38.08
C ALA A 363 9.53 7.90 -36.60
N ASP A 364 8.51 7.96 -35.73
CA ASP A 364 8.63 7.56 -34.33
C ASP A 364 8.59 6.02 -34.20
N PRO A 365 9.34 5.42 -33.26
CA PRO A 365 9.25 3.98 -32.98
C PRO A 365 7.90 3.67 -32.32
N VAL A 366 6.88 3.37 -33.11
CA VAL A 366 5.55 3.01 -32.58
C VAL A 366 5.50 1.52 -32.22
N ALA A 367 6.25 1.12 -31.20
CA ALA A 367 5.83 -0.05 -30.43
C ALA A 367 4.58 0.38 -29.65
N SER A 368 3.41 -0.18 -29.98
CA SER A 368 2.17 0.16 -29.27
C SER A 368 2.37 -0.05 -27.76
N PRO A 369 2.18 1.01 -26.93
CA PRO A 369 2.49 0.96 -25.50
C PRO A 369 1.63 -0.06 -24.76
N LEU A 370 0.47 -0.41 -25.29
CA LEU A 370 -0.45 -1.40 -24.72
C LEU A 370 -0.32 -2.79 -25.35
N ARG A 371 0.64 -2.99 -26.26
CA ARG A 371 0.77 -4.29 -26.93
C ARG A 371 1.14 -5.38 -25.92
N VAL A 372 0.32 -6.41 -25.86
CA VAL A 372 0.61 -7.65 -25.12
C VAL A 372 1.47 -8.55 -26.00
N THR A 373 2.67 -8.90 -25.53
CA THR A 373 3.62 -9.75 -26.27
C THR A 373 4.01 -10.96 -25.45
N PRO A 374 4.00 -12.19 -26.03
CA PRO A 374 4.50 -13.36 -25.34
C PRO A 374 6.00 -13.24 -25.08
N VAL A 375 6.44 -13.77 -23.95
CA VAL A 375 7.83 -13.81 -23.49
C VAL A 375 8.24 -15.26 -23.33
N ASN A 376 9.41 -15.62 -23.86
CA ASN A 376 9.95 -16.96 -23.67
C ASN A 376 10.38 -17.15 -22.22
N ILE A 377 10.18 -18.35 -21.67
CA ILE A 377 10.71 -18.70 -20.36
C ILE A 377 12.20 -19.02 -20.52
N ASP A 378 13.04 -18.14 -20.00
CA ASP A 378 14.50 -18.25 -19.98
C ASP A 378 15.08 -17.69 -18.67
N ARG A 379 16.41 -17.66 -18.55
CA ARG A 379 17.10 -17.20 -17.34
C ARG A 379 16.81 -15.75 -16.95
N ASP A 380 16.29 -14.91 -17.85
CA ASP A 380 15.98 -13.52 -17.53
C ASP A 380 14.75 -13.39 -16.63
N LEU A 381 13.93 -14.44 -16.51
CA LEU A 381 12.82 -14.50 -15.55
C LEU A 381 13.25 -14.88 -14.13
N LEU A 382 14.52 -15.28 -13.92
CA LEU A 382 15.00 -15.65 -12.59
C LEU A 382 14.90 -14.44 -11.64
N HIS A 383 14.41 -14.68 -10.43
CA HIS A 383 14.18 -13.66 -9.39
C HIS A 383 13.10 -12.61 -9.71
N MET A 384 12.30 -12.84 -10.75
CA MET A 384 11.19 -11.95 -11.10
C MET A 384 9.93 -12.30 -10.31
N VAL A 385 9.15 -11.27 -9.97
CA VAL A 385 7.78 -11.41 -9.48
C VAL A 385 6.82 -11.30 -10.66
N LEU A 386 6.01 -12.33 -10.87
CA LEU A 386 5.03 -12.41 -11.96
C LEU A 386 3.63 -12.39 -11.38
N ALA A 387 2.71 -11.68 -12.04
CA ALA A 387 1.31 -11.68 -11.66
C ALA A 387 0.54 -12.78 -12.39
N VAL A 388 -0.34 -13.49 -11.68
CA VAL A 388 -1.22 -14.51 -12.25
C VAL A 388 -2.53 -13.83 -12.67
N SER A 389 -2.76 -13.66 -13.98
CA SER A 389 -3.92 -12.94 -14.51
C SER A 389 -5.18 -13.81 -14.53
N TYR A 390 -6.34 -13.24 -14.19
CA TYR A 390 -7.63 -13.93 -14.38
C TYR A 390 -8.11 -14.00 -15.83
N ALA A 391 -7.38 -13.40 -16.77
CA ALA A 391 -7.68 -13.44 -18.20
C ALA A 391 -7.91 -14.88 -18.69
N LYS A 392 -8.90 -15.08 -19.55
CA LYS A 392 -9.16 -16.37 -20.20
C LYS A 392 -8.46 -16.47 -21.55
N GLU A 393 -8.21 -15.32 -22.17
CA GLU A 393 -7.53 -15.19 -23.46
C GLU A 393 -6.46 -14.08 -23.40
N PRO A 394 -5.40 -14.13 -24.23
CA PRO A 394 -4.29 -13.18 -24.16
C PRO A 394 -4.68 -11.70 -24.36
N ASP A 395 -5.69 -11.43 -25.17
CA ASP A 395 -6.22 -10.09 -25.45
C ASP A 395 -6.96 -9.48 -24.25
N GLN A 396 -7.44 -10.31 -23.32
CA GLN A 396 -8.11 -9.88 -22.08
C GLN A 396 -7.13 -9.52 -20.96
N ILE A 397 -5.82 -9.70 -21.14
CA ILE A 397 -4.80 -9.48 -20.10
C ILE A 397 -4.85 -8.04 -19.56
N LEU A 398 -5.08 -7.05 -20.42
CA LEU A 398 -5.12 -5.63 -20.03
C LEU A 398 -6.33 -5.27 -19.15
N SER A 399 -7.48 -5.89 -19.41
CA SER A 399 -8.75 -5.61 -18.73
C SER A 399 -9.00 -6.52 -17.53
N SER A 400 -8.16 -7.53 -17.32
CA SER A 400 -8.32 -8.51 -16.25
C SER A 400 -7.51 -8.14 -15.00
N ASN A 401 -8.15 -8.26 -13.84
CA ASN A 401 -7.46 -8.24 -12.56
C ASN A 401 -6.59 -9.50 -12.37
N VAL A 402 -5.78 -9.51 -11.32
CA VAL A 402 -4.87 -10.62 -11.01
C VAL A 402 -5.33 -11.40 -9.79
N ALA A 403 -5.08 -12.71 -9.80
CA ALA A 403 -5.36 -13.63 -8.71
C ALA A 403 -4.34 -13.51 -7.57
N GLY A 404 -3.12 -13.10 -7.90
CA GLY A 404 -2.01 -13.03 -6.98
C GLY A 404 -0.68 -13.00 -7.72
N PHE A 405 0.39 -13.27 -6.98
CA PHE A 405 1.75 -13.17 -7.48
C PHE A 405 2.54 -14.44 -7.18
N ILE A 406 3.46 -14.77 -8.08
CA ILE A 406 4.45 -15.83 -7.89
C ILE A 406 5.86 -15.23 -8.01
N TYR A 407 6.83 -15.88 -7.38
CA TYR A 407 8.23 -15.49 -7.43
C TYR A 407 9.07 -16.62 -8.02
N ILE A 408 9.84 -16.34 -9.07
CA ILE A 408 10.63 -17.36 -9.76
C ILE A 408 11.94 -17.61 -9.02
N THR A 409 12.12 -18.85 -8.54
CA THR A 409 13.27 -19.24 -7.72
C THR A 409 14.33 -20.01 -8.49
N ASP A 410 13.94 -20.75 -9.54
CA ASP A 410 14.87 -21.51 -10.38
C ASP A 410 14.31 -21.76 -11.79
N ILE A 411 15.21 -21.88 -12.77
CA ILE A 411 14.86 -22.14 -14.19
C ILE A 411 15.84 -23.16 -14.78
N ASP A 412 15.34 -24.38 -15.01
CA ASP A 412 16.06 -25.46 -15.67
C ASP A 412 15.69 -25.51 -17.16
N ILE A 413 16.55 -24.89 -17.99
CA ILE A 413 16.39 -24.86 -19.45
C ILE A 413 16.49 -26.27 -20.06
N GLN A 414 17.35 -27.14 -19.52
CA GLN A 414 17.57 -28.48 -20.09
C GLN A 414 16.34 -29.36 -19.90
N ARG A 415 15.75 -29.32 -18.71
CA ARG A 415 14.53 -30.06 -18.38
C ARG A 415 13.24 -29.32 -18.76
N LYS A 416 13.34 -28.07 -19.21
CA LYS A 416 12.21 -27.16 -19.48
C LYS A 416 11.27 -27.03 -18.29
N LYS A 417 11.86 -26.87 -17.10
CA LYS A 417 11.17 -26.75 -15.82
C LYS A 417 11.40 -25.38 -15.21
N ILE A 418 10.36 -24.81 -14.64
CA ILE A 418 10.40 -23.56 -13.87
C ILE A 418 9.96 -23.85 -12.44
N THR A 419 10.73 -23.36 -11.48
CA THR A 419 10.41 -23.44 -10.05
C THR A 419 9.99 -22.06 -9.57
N TYR A 420 8.88 -21.99 -8.87
CA TYR A 420 8.34 -20.74 -8.34
C TYR A 420 7.74 -20.91 -6.95
N LEU A 421 7.83 -19.86 -6.16
CA LEU A 421 7.15 -19.70 -4.89
C LEU A 421 5.75 -19.10 -5.14
N ALA A 422 4.72 -19.70 -4.54
CA ALA A 422 3.34 -19.24 -4.58
C ALA A 422 2.79 -19.08 -3.14
N PRO A 423 1.83 -18.18 -2.90
CA PRO A 423 1.26 -17.98 -1.57
C PRO A 423 0.42 -19.18 -1.08
N SER A 424 -0.06 -20.03 -2.00
CA SER A 424 -0.85 -21.22 -1.69
C SER A 424 -0.29 -22.45 -2.40
N ALA A 425 -0.50 -23.63 -1.80
CA ALA A 425 -0.23 -24.91 -2.46
C ALA A 425 -1.26 -25.19 -3.57
N GLY A 426 -0.86 -26.00 -4.55
CA GLY A 426 -1.73 -26.45 -5.64
C GLY A 426 -1.48 -25.72 -6.96
N GLU A 427 -2.38 -25.97 -7.92
CA GLU A 427 -2.30 -25.37 -9.25
C GLU A 427 -2.60 -23.87 -9.21
N LEU A 428 -1.97 -23.11 -10.11
CA LEU A 428 -2.26 -21.70 -10.24
C LEU A 428 -3.70 -21.51 -10.76
N PRO A 429 -4.43 -20.48 -10.28
CA PRO A 429 -5.78 -20.16 -10.77
C PRO A 429 -5.86 -19.86 -12.28
N SER A 430 -4.72 -19.58 -12.91
CA SER A 430 -4.58 -19.32 -14.34
C SER A 430 -3.16 -19.61 -14.80
N LYS A 431 -3.02 -19.96 -16.09
CA LYS A 431 -1.74 -20.13 -16.78
C LYS A 431 -1.15 -18.84 -17.35
N TYR A 432 -1.94 -17.76 -17.40
CA TYR A 432 -1.52 -16.48 -17.97
C TYR A 432 -0.76 -15.67 -16.91
N LEU A 433 0.54 -15.48 -17.16
CA LEU A 433 1.43 -14.74 -16.28
C LEU A 433 1.83 -13.42 -16.92
N ILE A 434 1.87 -12.35 -16.12
CA ILE A 434 2.32 -11.03 -16.55
C ILE A 434 3.66 -10.73 -15.90
N VAL A 435 4.67 -10.40 -16.70
CA VAL A 435 6.00 -9.99 -16.24
C VAL A 435 6.21 -8.49 -16.43
N GLY A 436 6.71 -7.84 -15.39
CA GLY A 436 7.13 -6.44 -15.39
C GLY A 436 8.64 -6.30 -15.23
N THR A 437 9.08 -5.37 -14.38
CA THR A 437 10.49 -5.14 -14.00
C THR A 437 10.73 -5.37 -12.52
N LEU A 438 9.82 -6.02 -11.82
CA LEU A 438 9.95 -6.29 -10.39
C LEU A 438 10.85 -7.50 -10.16
N THR A 439 12.03 -7.23 -9.63
CA THR A 439 12.95 -8.23 -9.11
C THR A 439 12.92 -8.23 -7.60
N TRP A 440 13.07 -9.41 -7.00
CA TRP A 440 13.20 -9.58 -5.57
C TRP A 440 14.25 -10.64 -5.30
N LEU A 441 15.21 -10.33 -4.42
CA LEU A 441 16.11 -11.33 -3.90
C LEU A 441 15.65 -11.62 -2.49
N GLU A 442 15.31 -12.88 -2.25
CA GLU A 442 15.02 -13.37 -0.92
C GLU A 442 16.30 -13.29 -0.08
N THR A 443 16.32 -12.35 0.86
CA THR A 443 17.42 -12.12 1.81
C THR A 443 16.97 -12.33 3.24
#